data_AF-A0A2A3JQI7-F1
#
_entry.id   AF-A0A2A3JQI7-F1
#
_cell.length_a   1.000
_cell.length_b   1.000
_cell.length_c   1.000
_cell.angle_alpha   90.00
_cell.angle_beta   90.00
_cell.angle_gamma   90.00
#
_symmetry.space_group_name_H-M   'P 1'
#
loop_
_entity.id
_entity.type
_entity.pdbx_description
1 polymer ?
#
loop_
_entity_poly.entity_id
_entity_poly.type
_entity_poly.pdbx_seq_one_letter_code
_entity_poly.pdbx_strand_id
1 'polypeptide(L)'
;MAALAIALPMSLPLAASAASLTLSEPLAGGTLREGTVDMSVYTQPVDENGIEVVAFYTERAGAEPLRLAMRLEDGDSTTFGLPGVSGVSYRFERAADAVTVTSAPARSELALN
;
A
#
# COMPACT_ATOMS: atom_id res chain seq x y z
N MET A 1 -5.16 -33.62 47.02
CA MET A 1 -5.23 -33.60 45.54
C MET A 1 -5.12 -32.15 45.09
N ALA A 2 -3.98 -31.74 44.55
CA ALA A 2 -3.80 -30.39 44.01
C ALA A 2 -3.94 -30.48 42.48
N ALA A 3 -4.94 -29.79 41.93
CA ALA A 3 -5.17 -29.71 40.49
C ALA A 3 -4.19 -28.70 39.88
N LEU A 4 -3.34 -29.15 38.96
CA LEU A 4 -2.43 -28.30 38.21
C LEU A 4 -3.12 -27.87 36.92
N ALA A 5 -3.63 -26.63 36.89
CA ALA A 5 -4.21 -26.03 35.69
C ALA A 5 -3.08 -25.60 34.75
N ILE A 6 -2.98 -26.25 33.59
CA ILE A 6 -2.03 -25.90 32.54
C ILE A 6 -2.62 -24.73 31.75
N ALA A 7 -2.07 -23.53 31.95
CA ALA A 7 -2.41 -22.36 31.14
C ALA A 7 -1.74 -22.49 29.76
N LEU A 8 -2.54 -22.76 28.73
CA LEU A 8 -2.08 -22.82 27.34
C LEU A 8 -1.88 -21.37 26.83
N PRO A 9 -0.69 -20.99 26.32
CA PRO A 9 -0.49 -19.67 25.76
C PRO A 9 -1.31 -19.54 24.48
N MET A 10 -2.36 -18.71 24.51
CA MET A 10 -3.06 -18.30 23.30
C MET A 10 -2.14 -17.40 22.47
N SER A 11 -1.59 -17.94 21.39
CA SER A 11 -0.91 -17.16 20.36
C SER A 11 -1.94 -16.25 19.66
N LEU A 12 -1.97 -14.97 20.04
CA LEU A 12 -2.77 -13.96 19.36
C LEU A 12 -2.24 -13.78 17.92
N PRO A 13 -3.10 -13.81 16.89
CA PRO A 13 -2.66 -13.48 15.53
C PRO A 13 -2.23 -12.02 15.49
N LEU A 14 -0.97 -11.78 15.13
CA LEU A 14 -0.47 -10.44 14.86
C LEU A 14 -1.09 -9.98 13.54
N ALA A 15 -2.12 -9.15 13.59
CA ALA A 15 -2.70 -8.54 12.40
C ALA A 15 -1.62 -7.67 11.76
N ALA A 16 -1.18 -8.03 10.56
CA ALA A 16 -0.31 -7.17 9.76
C ALA A 16 -1.05 -5.85 9.53
N SER A 17 -0.50 -4.75 10.05
CA SER A 17 -1.06 -3.42 9.88
C SER A 17 -0.92 -2.99 8.43
N ALA A 18 -2.04 -2.66 7.79
CA ALA A 18 -2.05 -1.97 6.51
C ALA A 18 -1.55 -0.53 6.71
N ALA A 19 -0.55 -0.10 5.95
CA ALA A 19 -0.14 1.30 5.91
C ALA A 19 -1.05 2.10 4.96
N SER A 20 -1.27 3.38 5.26
CA SER A 20 -2.04 4.28 4.41
C SER A 20 -1.43 5.68 4.33
N LEU A 21 -1.60 6.32 3.17
CA LEU A 21 -1.23 7.70 2.89
C LEU A 21 -2.39 8.35 2.14
N THR A 22 -2.88 9.49 2.61
CA THR A 22 -3.90 10.29 1.93
C THR A 22 -3.32 11.64 1.53
N LEU A 23 -3.45 11.98 0.25
CA LEU A 23 -3.00 13.22 -0.37
C LEU A 23 -4.24 14.00 -0.78
N SER A 24 -4.67 14.96 0.06
CA SER A 24 -5.95 15.68 -0.09
C SER A 24 -5.84 17.03 -0.81
N GLU A 25 -4.64 17.44 -1.19
CA GLU A 25 -4.40 18.74 -1.84
C GLU A 25 -3.80 18.53 -3.24
N PRO A 26 -4.11 19.40 -4.21
CA PRO A 26 -3.42 19.39 -5.49
C PRO A 26 -1.90 19.53 -5.31
N LEU A 27 -1.12 18.78 -6.08
CA LEU A 27 0.35 18.77 -6.00
C LEU A 27 0.91 18.28 -4.64
N ALA A 28 0.09 17.60 -3.85
CA ALA A 28 0.54 17.01 -2.59
C ALA A 28 1.49 15.83 -2.83
N GLY A 29 2.37 15.63 -1.86
CA GLY A 29 3.23 14.45 -1.80
C GLY A 29 3.42 13.97 -0.36
N GLY A 30 3.81 12.71 -0.25
CA GLY A 30 4.03 12.06 1.03
C GLY A 30 4.79 10.75 0.88
N THR A 31 5.09 10.11 2.01
CA THR A 31 5.80 8.84 2.04
C THR A 31 4.97 7.77 2.72
N LEU A 32 5.00 6.57 2.16
CA LEU A 32 4.39 5.37 2.70
C LEU A 32 5.50 4.35 2.94
N ARG A 33 5.52 3.75 4.13
CA ARG A 33 6.45 2.66 4.46
C ARG A 33 5.66 1.41 4.80
N GLU A 34 5.98 0.31 4.11
CA GLU A 34 5.41 -1.01 4.37
C GLU A 34 6.55 -2.04 4.39
N GLY A 35 6.78 -2.63 5.56
CA GLY A 35 7.91 -3.54 5.76
C GLY A 35 9.26 -2.93 5.36
N THR A 36 9.88 -3.49 4.31
CA THR A 36 11.17 -3.04 3.77
C THR A 36 11.04 -2.05 2.61
N VAL A 37 9.82 -1.75 2.18
CA VAL A 37 9.56 -0.83 1.06
C VAL A 37 9.35 0.57 1.60
N ASP A 38 10.20 1.48 1.15
CA ASP A 38 10.00 2.92 1.27
C ASP A 38 9.46 3.44 -0.07
N MET A 39 8.34 4.14 -0.01
CA MET A 39 7.69 4.74 -1.17
C MET A 39 7.46 6.23 -0.95
N SER A 40 7.83 7.05 -1.92
CA SER A 40 7.41 8.46 -2.01
C SER A 40 6.40 8.60 -3.13
N VAL A 41 5.28 9.26 -2.85
CA VAL A 41 4.18 9.47 -3.80
C VAL A 41 3.90 10.96 -3.90
N TYR A 42 3.64 11.44 -5.11
CA TYR A 42 3.07 12.78 -5.33
C TYR A 42 2.01 12.74 -6.44
N THR A 43 1.16 13.76 -6.45
CA THR A 43 0.10 13.93 -7.46
C THR A 43 0.40 15.14 -8.34
N GLN A 44 -0.05 15.11 -9.59
CA GLN A 44 -0.07 16.28 -10.45
C GLN A 44 -1.33 16.29 -11.34
N PRO A 45 -1.99 17.43 -11.53
CA PRO A 45 -3.09 17.54 -12.49
C PRO A 45 -2.58 17.28 -13.92
N VAL A 46 -3.35 16.52 -14.71
CA VAL A 46 -3.07 16.30 -16.15
C VAL A 46 -4.03 17.10 -17.02
N ASP A 47 -5.30 17.11 -16.64
CA ASP A 47 -6.38 17.91 -17.21
C ASP A 47 -7.46 18.19 -16.14
N GLU A 48 -8.63 18.68 -16.54
CA GLU A 48 -9.73 19.02 -15.62
C GLU A 48 -10.22 17.84 -14.79
N ASN A 49 -10.10 16.60 -15.30
CA ASN A 49 -10.70 15.42 -14.69
C ASN A 49 -9.69 14.36 -14.27
N GLY A 50 -8.42 14.49 -14.65
CA GLY A 50 -7.38 13.49 -14.41
C GLY A 50 -6.25 13.97 -13.51
N ILE A 51 -5.88 13.13 -12.55
CA ILE A 51 -4.66 13.28 -11.75
C ILE A 51 -3.66 12.20 -12.16
N GLU A 52 -2.42 12.58 -12.43
CA GLU A 52 -1.31 11.64 -12.48
C GLU A 52 -0.76 11.44 -11.07
N VAL A 53 -0.70 10.19 -10.66
CA VAL A 53 -0.02 9.76 -9.44
C VAL A 53 1.33 9.21 -9.84
N VAL A 54 2.40 9.76 -9.26
CA VAL A 54 3.76 9.30 -9.46
C VAL A 54 4.31 8.78 -8.14
N ALA A 55 4.77 7.54 -8.16
CA ALA A 55 5.40 6.89 -7.03
C ALA A 55 6.84 6.48 -7.38
N PHE A 56 7.75 6.71 -6.44
CA PHE A 56 9.08 6.11 -6.43
C PHE A 56 9.18 5.16 -5.26
N TYR A 57 9.75 3.98 -5.47
CA TYR A 57 9.93 2.99 -4.41
C TYR A 57 11.28 2.29 -4.51
N THR A 58 11.76 1.77 -3.39
CA THR A 58 12.99 0.95 -3.34
C THR A 58 12.68 -0.44 -2.79
N GLU A 59 13.17 -1.49 -3.47
CA GLU A 59 13.04 -2.88 -3.01
C GLU A 59 13.92 -3.18 -1.78
N ARG A 60 15.04 -2.46 -1.66
CA ARG A 60 16.02 -2.56 -0.57
C ARG A 60 16.70 -1.22 -0.34
N ALA A 61 17.16 -0.98 0.88
CA ALA A 61 17.93 0.22 1.21
C ALA A 61 19.18 0.32 0.32
N GLY A 62 19.35 1.46 -0.34
CA GLY A 62 20.49 1.75 -1.22
C GLY A 62 20.37 1.22 -2.66
N ALA A 63 19.23 0.64 -3.06
CA ALA A 63 18.95 0.40 -4.48
C ALA A 63 18.52 1.69 -5.20
N GLU A 64 18.70 1.70 -6.53
CA GLU A 64 18.10 2.72 -7.40
C GLU A 64 16.58 2.69 -7.27
N PRO A 65 15.92 3.84 -7.00
CA PRO A 65 14.47 3.90 -6.93
C PRO A 65 13.82 3.56 -8.28
N LEU A 66 12.81 2.70 -8.24
CA LEU A 66 11.96 2.39 -9.38
C LEU A 66 10.81 3.39 -9.45
N ARG A 67 10.45 3.82 -10.67
CA ARG A 67 9.36 4.76 -10.91
C ARG A 67 8.11 4.03 -11.39
N LEU A 68 6.98 4.40 -10.81
CA LEU A 68 5.64 4.03 -11.22
C LEU A 68 4.83 5.32 -11.47
N ALA A 69 4.05 5.34 -12.54
CA ALA A 69 3.14 6.45 -12.81
C ALA A 69 1.84 5.92 -13.41
N MET A 70 0.72 6.53 -13.02
CA MET A 70 -0.60 6.22 -13.56
C MET A 70 -1.51 7.44 -13.51
N ARG A 71 -2.50 7.46 -14.40
CA ARG A 71 -3.60 8.43 -14.38
C ARG A 71 -4.78 7.83 -13.62
N LEU A 72 -5.40 8.62 -12.75
CA LEU A 72 -6.65 8.30 -12.06
C LEU A 72 -7.69 9.39 -12.32
N GLU A 73 -8.87 8.96 -12.78
CA GLU A 73 -10.08 9.78 -12.83
C GLU A 73 -10.86 9.69 -11.51
N ASP A 74 -11.89 10.50 -11.34
CA ASP A 74 -12.68 10.49 -10.10
C ASP A 74 -13.41 9.14 -9.96
N GLY A 75 -13.26 8.51 -8.79
CA GLY A 75 -13.78 7.17 -8.50
C GLY A 75 -12.90 6.02 -8.97
N ASP A 76 -11.76 6.29 -9.63
CA ASP A 76 -10.85 5.23 -10.06
C ASP A 76 -10.13 4.58 -8.88
N SER A 77 -9.92 3.27 -9.00
CA SER A 77 -9.17 2.47 -8.03
C SER A 77 -8.42 1.35 -8.74
N THR A 78 -7.11 1.29 -8.54
CA THR A 78 -6.23 0.26 -9.09
C THR A 78 -5.46 -0.44 -7.97
N THR A 79 -5.34 -1.78 -8.04
CA THR A 79 -4.57 -2.59 -7.09
C THR A 79 -3.59 -3.51 -7.80
N PHE A 80 -2.32 -3.52 -7.37
CA PHE A 80 -1.28 -4.41 -7.90
C PHE A 80 -0.16 -4.63 -6.88
N GLY A 81 0.66 -5.66 -7.11
CA GLY A 81 1.96 -5.80 -6.43
C GLY A 81 3.04 -4.98 -7.14
N LEU A 82 4.07 -4.58 -6.41
CA LEU A 82 5.21 -3.88 -7.01
C LEU A 82 6.23 -4.88 -7.56
N PRO A 83 6.82 -4.64 -8.75
CA PRO A 83 7.95 -5.42 -9.23
C PRO A 83 9.05 -5.54 -8.17
N GLY A 84 9.55 -6.77 -7.97
CA GLY A 84 10.57 -7.12 -6.98
C GLY A 84 10.11 -7.13 -5.52
N VAL A 85 8.85 -6.77 -5.25
CA VAL A 85 8.25 -6.80 -3.90
C VAL A 85 7.22 -7.92 -3.83
N SER A 86 7.47 -8.90 -2.95
CA SER A 86 6.59 -10.04 -2.76
C SER A 86 5.65 -9.85 -1.58
N GLY A 87 4.44 -10.40 -1.65
CA GLY A 87 3.54 -10.53 -0.51
C GLY A 87 2.84 -9.25 -0.06
N VAL A 88 2.93 -8.16 -0.83
CA VAL A 88 2.23 -6.89 -0.56
C VAL A 88 1.52 -6.41 -1.83
N SER A 89 0.25 -6.05 -1.70
CA SER A 89 -0.51 -5.33 -2.72
C SER A 89 -0.64 -3.88 -2.32
N TYR A 90 -0.51 -2.98 -3.29
CA TYR A 90 -0.77 -1.56 -3.14
C TYR A 90 -2.01 -1.18 -3.91
N ARG A 91 -2.87 -0.39 -3.28
CA ARG A 91 -4.07 0.17 -3.89
C ARG A 91 -3.95 1.68 -3.95
N PHE A 92 -4.17 2.21 -5.14
CA PHE A 92 -4.22 3.64 -5.43
C PHE A 92 -5.66 3.96 -5.81
N GLU A 93 -6.30 4.82 -5.03
CA GLU A 93 -7.70 5.21 -5.20
C GLU A 93 -7.80 6.72 -5.25
N ARG A 94 -8.65 7.23 -6.15
CA ARG A 94 -9.03 8.63 -6.17
C ARG A 94 -10.50 8.78 -5.81
N ALA A 95 -10.77 9.71 -4.89
CA ALA A 95 -12.11 10.16 -4.54
C ALA A 95 -12.12 11.70 -4.49
N ALA A 96 -12.86 12.32 -5.39
CA ALA A 96 -12.84 13.75 -5.67
C ALA A 96 -11.40 14.25 -5.91
N ASP A 97 -10.89 15.12 -5.03
CA ASP A 97 -9.53 15.68 -5.13
C ASP A 97 -8.50 14.92 -4.30
N ALA A 98 -8.91 13.88 -3.58
CA ALA A 98 -8.04 13.12 -2.70
C ALA A 98 -7.55 11.84 -3.37
N VAL A 99 -6.26 11.57 -3.26
CA VAL A 99 -5.66 10.28 -3.60
C VAL A 99 -5.30 9.55 -2.31
N THR A 100 -5.76 8.31 -2.18
CA THR A 100 -5.38 7.41 -1.08
C THR A 100 -4.55 6.25 -1.61
N VAL A 101 -3.39 6.05 -0.99
CA VAL A 101 -2.51 4.92 -1.23
C VAL A 101 -2.54 4.03 0.00
N THR A 102 -2.89 2.77 -0.18
CA THR A 102 -2.94 1.78 0.90
C THR A 102 -2.10 0.55 0.55
N SER A 103 -1.42 -0.01 1.54
CA SER A 103 -0.76 -1.32 1.43
C SER A 103 -1.57 -2.37 2.19
N ALA A 104 -1.54 -3.59 1.70
CA ALA A 104 -2.06 -4.75 2.42
C ALA A 104 -1.24 -5.99 2.09
N PRO A 105 -1.17 -6.99 2.98
CA PRO A 105 -0.64 -8.30 2.64
C PRO A 105 -1.37 -8.84 1.41
N ALA A 106 -0.61 -9.28 0.41
CA ALA A 106 -1.20 -9.89 -0.78
C ALA A 106 -1.88 -11.19 -0.36
N ARG A 107 -3.22 -11.21 -0.34
CA ARG A 107 -3.97 -12.45 -0.18
C ARG A 107 -3.90 -13.20 -1.51
N SER A 108 -3.04 -14.20 -1.57
CA SER A 108 -3.19 -15.26 -2.57
C SER A 108 -4.43 -16.06 -2.19
N GLU A 109 -5.56 -15.75 -2.80
CA GLU A 109 -6.62 -16.74 -2.91
C GLU A 109 -6.05 -17.88 -3.77
N LEU A 110 -5.51 -18.90 -3.11
CA LEU A 110 -5.22 -20.17 -3.73
C LEU A 110 -6.56 -20.67 -4.27
N ALA A 111 -6.80 -20.46 -5.57
CA ALA A 111 -7.87 -21.14 -6.27
C ALA A 111 -7.56 -22.64 -6.16
N LEU A 112 -8.20 -23.32 -5.20
CA LEU A 112 -8.25 -24.77 -5.18
C LEU A 112 -9.06 -25.18 -6.41
N ASN A 113 -8.37 -25.61 -7.46
CA ASN A 113 -8.95 -26.43 -8.52
C ASN A 113 -9.03 -27.89 -8.05
#